data_AF-A0A3R8N2C4-F1
#
_entry.id   AF-A0A3R8N2C4-F1
#
_cell.length_a   1.000
_cell.length_b   1.000
_cell.length_c   1.000
_cell.angle_alpha   90.00
_cell.angle_beta   90.00
_cell.angle_gamma   90.00
#
_symmetry.space_group_name_H-M   'P 1'
#
loop_
_entity.id
_entity.type
_entity.pdbx_description
1 polymer ?
#
loop_
_entity_poly.entity_id
_entity_poly.type
_entity_poly.pdbx_seq_one_letter_code
_entity_poly.pdbx_strand_id
1 'polypeptide(L)'
;MKLIYRTRIQKPNKYERFHNEYYQNGDIIEKYTLSSTRVPGRLEKGESRRRDVKHLSASWHIQDPNMPQWLKHYIVNASETHIEDLINELQSDGYRVHVCDDNPLLIFKDKSVKVFINQEWIDIIPLVKLYYNRKNATDKLLEQFEKDWLDFNVSYQQLLDKQEEVNLLKIKEQYDKHYKKLFESYSPEKAAANLNKVLLSGITHTKGTEKEFFLQLQDKVKKQDLTPELYADILATILTRERSDTH
;
A
#
# COMPACT_ATOMS: atom_id res chain seq x y z
N MET A 1 24.27 6.86 10.65
CA MET A 1 24.03 5.47 10.18
C MET A 1 22.52 5.18 10.11
N LYS A 2 21.97 5.03 8.90
CA LYS A 2 20.54 4.77 8.63
C LYS A 2 20.39 3.39 7.98
N LEU A 3 19.47 2.54 8.45
CA LEU A 3 19.15 1.27 7.79
C LEU A 3 18.44 1.58 6.47
N ILE A 4 18.98 1.12 5.34
CA ILE A 4 18.41 1.33 4.00
C ILE A 4 17.73 0.09 3.44
N TYR A 5 18.19 -1.09 3.81
CA TYR A 5 17.60 -2.34 3.34
C TYR A 5 17.87 -3.49 4.30
N ARG A 6 16.91 -4.42 4.41
CA ARG A 6 17.04 -5.66 5.17
C ARG A 6 16.54 -6.83 4.33
N THR A 7 17.35 -7.87 4.16
CA THR A 7 16.90 -9.08 3.46
C THR A 7 15.90 -9.85 4.31
N ARG A 8 15.05 -10.65 3.66
CA ARG A 8 14.25 -11.67 4.38
C ARG A 8 15.16 -12.60 5.18
N ILE A 9 14.66 -13.04 6.33
CA ILE A 9 15.35 -14.00 7.19
C ILE A 9 15.42 -15.34 6.49
N GLN A 10 16.64 -15.80 6.19
CA GLN A 10 16.90 -17.13 5.70
C GLN A 10 17.02 -18.11 6.88
N LYS A 11 16.43 -19.30 6.70
CA LYS A 11 16.42 -20.38 7.69
C LYS A 11 16.96 -21.65 7.02
N PRO A 12 18.28 -21.79 6.86
CA PRO A 12 18.86 -22.95 6.19
C PRO A 12 18.54 -24.26 6.93
N ASN A 13 18.35 -24.19 8.26
CA ASN A 13 17.95 -25.34 9.08
C ASN A 13 17.18 -24.88 10.34
N LYS A 14 16.83 -25.84 11.22
CA LYS A 14 16.08 -25.58 12.46
C LYS A 14 16.87 -24.80 13.54
N TYR A 15 18.18 -24.69 13.40
CA TYR A 15 19.08 -24.09 14.39
C TYR A 15 19.55 -22.70 14.00
N GLU A 16 19.77 -22.47 12.70
CA GLU A 16 20.40 -21.27 12.18
C GLU A 16 19.39 -20.37 11.47
N ARG A 17 19.58 -19.07 11.66
CA ARG A 17 18.88 -18.04 10.92
C ARG A 17 19.89 -16.98 10.54
N PHE A 18 19.78 -16.41 9.36
CA PHE A 18 20.56 -15.22 9.04
C PHE A 18 19.79 -14.26 8.13
N HIS A 19 20.15 -12.99 8.22
CA HIS A 19 19.73 -11.95 7.30
C HIS A 19 20.84 -10.91 7.17
N ASN A 20 20.79 -10.13 6.10
CA ASN A 20 21.68 -9.01 5.88
C ASN A 20 20.95 -7.71 6.16
N GLU A 21 21.64 -6.78 6.78
CA GLU A 21 21.23 -5.40 6.98
C GLU A 21 22.22 -4.49 6.28
N TYR A 22 21.71 -3.53 5.52
CA TYR A 22 22.51 -2.55 4.79
C TYR A 22 22.25 -1.19 5.40
N TYR A 23 23.32 -0.52 5.80
CA TYR A 23 23.27 0.79 6.43
C TYR A 23 24.01 1.80 5.58
N GLN A 24 23.49 3.02 5.53
CA GLN A 24 24.16 4.17 4.94
C GLN A 24 24.75 5.03 6.06
N ASN A 25 26.03 5.36 5.91
CA ASN A 25 26.77 6.26 6.78
C ASN A 25 27.50 7.30 5.92
N GLY A 26 26.81 8.40 5.58
CA GLY A 26 27.28 9.35 4.57
C GLY A 26 27.39 8.65 3.21
N ASP A 27 28.57 8.72 2.61
CA ASP A 27 28.89 8.11 1.30
C ASP A 27 29.32 6.64 1.38
N ILE A 28 29.23 6.03 2.56
CA ILE A 28 29.63 4.64 2.79
C ILE A 28 28.39 3.79 3.06
N ILE A 29 28.29 2.68 2.34
CA ILE A 29 27.27 1.65 2.53
C ILE A 29 27.89 0.42 3.20
N GLU A 30 27.40 0.08 4.38
CA GLU A 30 27.88 -1.04 5.18
C GLU A 30 26.86 -2.18 5.20
N LYS A 31 27.30 -3.39 4.84
CA LYS A 31 26.50 -4.61 4.94
C LYS A 31 26.90 -5.40 6.17
N TYR A 32 25.95 -5.59 7.08
CA TYR A 32 26.08 -6.48 8.22
C TYR A 32 25.37 -7.80 7.95
N THR A 33 26.04 -8.92 8.25
CA THR A 33 25.39 -10.23 8.30
C THR A 33 25.07 -10.54 9.75
N LEU A 34 23.79 -10.72 10.04
CA LEU A 34 23.28 -11.12 11.34
C LEU A 34 22.96 -12.61 11.29
N SER A 35 23.61 -13.39 12.14
CA SER A 35 23.32 -14.82 12.30
C SER A 35 22.81 -15.10 13.71
N SER A 36 21.85 -16.01 13.83
CA SER A 36 21.23 -16.44 15.08
C SER A 36 21.24 -17.96 15.15
N THR A 37 22.13 -18.50 15.97
CA THR A 37 22.32 -19.95 16.14
C THR A 37 21.71 -20.41 17.45
N ARG A 38 20.82 -21.40 17.38
CA ARG A 38 20.24 -22.04 18.56
C ARG A 38 21.27 -22.96 19.21
N VAL A 39 21.58 -22.72 20.47
CA VAL A 39 22.52 -23.54 21.24
C VAL A 39 21.82 -24.87 21.60
N PRO A 40 22.37 -26.04 21.22
CA PRO A 40 21.85 -27.34 21.63
C PRO A 40 22.26 -27.65 23.09
N GLY A 41 21.39 -28.34 23.83
CA GLY A 41 21.68 -28.76 25.21
C GLY A 41 20.77 -28.14 26.29
N ARG A 42 21.08 -28.45 27.55
CA ARG A 42 20.43 -27.91 28.74
C ARG A 42 21.02 -26.53 29.02
N LEU A 43 20.17 -25.50 29.06
CA LEU A 43 20.60 -24.12 29.36
C LEU A 43 20.85 -23.96 30.85
N GLU A 44 21.91 -23.26 31.22
CA GLU A 44 22.12 -22.79 32.58
C GLU A 44 21.24 -21.57 32.90
N LYS A 45 21.09 -21.24 34.19
CA LYS A 45 20.22 -20.15 34.63
C LYS A 45 20.80 -18.80 34.15
N GLY A 46 20.12 -18.18 33.19
CA GLY A 46 20.52 -16.90 32.60
C GLY A 46 21.02 -16.99 31.15
N GLU A 47 21.17 -18.20 30.60
CA GLU A 47 21.60 -18.37 29.22
C GLU A 47 20.46 -18.20 28.21
N SER A 48 20.72 -17.44 27.15
CA SER A 48 19.82 -17.37 26.00
C SER A 48 19.90 -18.64 25.17
N ARG A 49 18.74 -19.15 24.75
CA ARG A 49 18.59 -20.28 23.81
C ARG A 49 19.25 -20.02 22.44
N ARG A 50 19.54 -18.75 22.12
CA ARG A 50 20.09 -18.30 20.84
C ARG A 50 21.31 -17.42 21.06
N ARG A 51 22.35 -17.67 20.27
CA ARG A 51 23.54 -16.83 20.13
C ARG A 51 23.37 -16.01 18.87
N ASP A 52 23.22 -14.71 19.03
CA ASP A 52 23.11 -13.76 17.93
C ASP A 52 24.48 -13.11 17.69
N VAL A 53 24.94 -13.12 16.45
CA VAL A 53 26.22 -12.54 16.02
C VAL A 53 25.93 -11.56 14.89
N LYS A 54 26.38 -10.32 15.04
CA LYS A 54 26.38 -9.30 13.99
C LYS A 54 27.82 -8.99 13.63
N HIS A 55 28.17 -9.12 12.36
CA HIS A 55 29.49 -8.73 11.86
C HIS A 55 29.38 -7.95 10.56
N LEU A 56 30.31 -7.02 10.35
CA LEU A 56 30.45 -6.29 9.11
C LEU A 56 30.97 -7.27 8.04
N SER A 57 30.20 -7.45 6.98
CA SER A 57 30.44 -8.45 5.93
C SER A 57 30.94 -7.83 4.63
N ALA A 58 30.61 -6.56 4.38
CA ALA A 58 31.14 -5.77 3.27
C ALA A 58 30.91 -4.27 3.53
N SER A 59 31.69 -3.43 2.87
CA SER A 59 31.52 -1.98 2.86
C SER A 59 31.86 -1.45 1.47
N TRP A 60 31.09 -0.49 0.98
CA TRP A 60 31.28 0.14 -0.33
C TRP A 60 31.15 1.65 -0.23
N HIS A 61 31.86 2.37 -1.09
CA HIS A 61 31.52 3.76 -1.37
C HIS A 61 30.29 3.82 -2.31
N ILE A 62 29.43 4.84 -2.21
CA ILE A 62 28.23 4.95 -3.07
C ILE A 62 28.60 4.96 -4.58
N GLN A 63 29.78 5.49 -4.92
CA GLN A 63 30.32 5.53 -6.28
C GLN A 63 31.15 4.28 -6.66
N ASP A 64 31.25 3.27 -5.79
CA ASP A 64 32.04 2.07 -6.07
C ASP A 64 31.39 1.24 -7.21
N PRO A 65 32.09 0.96 -8.32
CA PRO A 65 31.55 0.17 -9.43
C PRO A 65 31.24 -1.29 -9.04
N ASN A 66 31.84 -1.81 -7.95
CA ASN A 66 31.58 -3.16 -7.45
C ASN A 66 30.43 -3.22 -6.45
N MET A 67 29.81 -2.08 -6.11
CA MET A 67 28.63 -2.06 -5.25
C MET A 67 27.42 -2.69 -5.98
N PRO A 68 26.62 -3.55 -5.32
CA PRO A 68 25.46 -4.16 -5.97
C PRO A 68 24.50 -3.11 -6.54
N GLN A 69 24.22 -3.16 -7.87
CA GLN A 69 23.38 -2.17 -8.55
C GLN A 69 21.98 -2.04 -7.94
N TRP A 70 21.38 -3.16 -7.52
CA TRP A 70 20.06 -3.15 -6.88
C TRP A 70 20.06 -2.33 -5.57
N LEU A 71 21.19 -2.20 -4.90
CA LEU A 71 21.31 -1.48 -3.63
C LEU A 71 21.26 0.04 -3.83
N LYS A 72 21.64 0.54 -5.02
CA LYS A 72 21.59 1.97 -5.39
C LYS A 72 20.22 2.57 -5.19
N HIS A 73 19.16 1.82 -5.49
CA HIS A 73 17.77 2.24 -5.30
C HIS A 73 17.48 2.64 -3.86
N TYR A 74 18.10 2.01 -2.86
CA TYR A 74 17.82 2.26 -1.44
C TYR A 74 18.69 3.36 -0.82
N ILE A 75 19.69 3.86 -1.56
CA ILE A 75 20.59 4.89 -1.08
C ILE A 75 19.84 6.20 -1.03
N VAL A 76 19.80 6.79 0.16
CA VAL A 76 19.19 8.11 0.36
C VAL A 76 20.24 9.12 -0.06
N ASN A 77 20.26 9.49 -1.34
CA ASN A 77 21.20 10.51 -1.82
C ASN A 77 20.81 11.88 -1.27
N ALA A 78 21.80 12.56 -0.69
CA ALA A 78 21.78 13.96 -0.33
C ALA A 78 22.24 14.87 -1.50
N SER A 79 22.09 14.45 -2.76
CA SER A 79 22.54 15.26 -3.90
C SER A 79 21.72 15.07 -5.18
N GLU A 80 21.45 16.19 -5.84
CA GLU A 80 20.72 16.41 -7.11
C GLU A 80 21.28 15.58 -8.29
N THR A 81 22.55 15.15 -8.21
CA THR A 81 23.28 14.42 -9.27
C THR A 81 22.66 13.10 -9.76
N HIS A 82 21.91 12.36 -8.92
CA HIS A 82 21.32 11.08 -9.36
C HIS A 82 20.03 11.27 -10.17
N ILE A 83 19.30 12.38 -9.96
CA ILE A 83 18.08 12.66 -10.72
C ILE A 83 18.46 13.14 -12.13
N GLU A 84 19.51 13.95 -12.25
CA GLU A 84 20.04 14.40 -13.54
C GLU A 84 20.53 13.25 -14.41
N ASP A 85 21.33 12.32 -13.86
CA ASP A 85 21.78 11.12 -14.59
C ASP A 85 20.59 10.26 -15.06
N LEU A 86 19.57 10.08 -14.21
CA LEU A 86 18.35 9.36 -14.55
C LEU A 86 17.54 10.07 -15.65
N ILE A 87 17.42 11.41 -15.59
CA ILE A 87 16.77 12.21 -16.63
C ILE A 87 17.49 12.03 -17.96
N ASN A 88 18.82 12.11 -17.96
CA ASN A 88 19.63 11.97 -19.17
C ASN A 88 19.49 10.57 -19.80
N GLU A 89 19.45 9.52 -18.99
CA GLU A 89 19.20 8.15 -19.46
C GLU A 89 17.80 8.02 -20.08
N LEU A 90 16.77 8.51 -19.40
CA LEU A 90 15.38 8.47 -19.88
C LEU A 90 15.20 9.26 -21.18
N GLN A 91 15.80 10.44 -21.28
CA GLN A 91 15.77 11.24 -22.50
C GLN A 91 16.49 10.53 -23.66
N SER A 92 17.62 9.87 -23.39
CA SER A 92 18.36 9.06 -24.38
C SER A 92 17.53 7.88 -24.89
N ASP A 93 16.71 7.30 -24.01
CA ASP A 93 15.74 6.24 -24.33
C ASP A 93 14.46 6.73 -25.02
N GLY A 94 14.38 8.03 -25.33
CA GLY A 94 13.28 8.66 -26.05
C GLY A 94 12.05 9.00 -25.19
N TYR A 95 12.19 9.02 -23.87
CA TYR A 95 11.14 9.53 -22.98
C TYR A 95 11.15 11.06 -22.97
N ARG A 96 9.97 11.67 -22.95
CA ARG A 96 9.81 13.08 -22.59
C ARG A 96 9.71 13.15 -21.07
N VAL A 97 10.63 13.87 -20.43
CA VAL A 97 10.79 13.91 -18.97
C VAL A 97 10.51 15.33 -18.47
N HIS A 98 9.66 15.45 -17.46
CA HIS A 98 9.30 16.70 -16.82
C HIS A 98 9.66 16.65 -15.34
N VAL A 99 10.52 17.56 -14.92
CA VAL A 99 10.91 17.79 -13.53
C VAL A 99 10.14 19.00 -13.03
N CYS A 100 9.48 18.89 -11.89
CA CYS A 100 8.87 20.03 -11.21
C CYS A 100 9.39 20.04 -9.79
N ASP A 101 9.84 21.21 -9.31
CA ASP A 101 10.56 21.34 -8.05
C ASP A 101 9.82 20.72 -6.84
N ASP A 102 8.48 20.80 -6.86
CA ASP A 102 7.59 20.26 -5.79
C ASP A 102 6.77 19.02 -6.22
N ASN A 103 6.85 18.59 -7.48
CA ASN A 103 6.05 17.47 -8.01
C ASN A 103 6.93 16.28 -8.40
N PRO A 104 6.39 15.06 -8.34
CA PRO A 104 7.14 13.88 -8.75
C PRO A 104 7.53 13.94 -10.23
N LEU A 105 8.68 13.38 -10.55
CA LEU A 105 9.19 13.32 -11.91
C LEU A 105 8.19 12.59 -12.82
N LEU A 106 7.78 13.24 -13.90
CA LEU A 106 6.77 12.75 -14.83
C LEU A 106 7.41 12.39 -16.16
N ILE A 107 7.08 11.21 -16.69
CA ILE A 107 7.56 10.77 -18.00
C ILE A 107 6.41 10.42 -18.95
N PHE A 108 6.64 10.73 -20.22
CA PHE A 108 5.78 10.34 -21.34
C PHE A 108 6.58 9.53 -22.35
N LYS A 109 6.01 8.39 -22.77
CA LYS A 109 6.47 7.66 -23.96
C LYS A 109 5.29 6.95 -24.59
N ASP A 110 5.06 7.21 -25.88
CA ASP A 110 3.88 6.75 -26.60
C ASP A 110 2.58 7.10 -25.84
N LYS A 111 1.81 6.11 -25.42
CA LYS A 111 0.58 6.24 -24.62
C LYS A 111 0.78 5.91 -23.14
N SER A 112 2.04 5.88 -22.69
CA SER A 112 2.38 5.65 -21.29
C SER A 112 2.72 6.96 -20.60
N VAL A 113 2.17 7.13 -19.40
CA VAL A 113 2.43 8.26 -18.52
C VAL A 113 2.72 7.71 -17.14
N LYS A 114 3.92 7.99 -16.63
CA LYS A 114 4.35 7.48 -15.33
C LYS A 114 4.90 8.58 -14.45
N VAL A 115 4.65 8.46 -13.16
CA VAL A 115 5.28 9.29 -12.13
C VAL A 115 6.27 8.46 -11.34
N PHE A 116 7.38 9.10 -10.97
CA PHE A 116 8.38 8.50 -10.09
C PHE A 116 8.14 8.97 -8.65
N ILE A 117 7.67 8.08 -7.80
CA ILE A 117 7.32 8.36 -6.40
C ILE A 117 7.88 7.25 -5.53
N ASN A 118 8.51 7.58 -4.40
CA ASN A 118 9.05 6.59 -3.45
C ASN A 118 9.91 5.52 -4.13
N GLN A 119 10.72 5.92 -5.12
CA GLN A 119 11.61 5.03 -5.88
C GLN A 119 10.91 4.01 -6.80
N GLU A 120 9.60 4.20 -7.04
CA GLU A 120 8.81 3.34 -7.93
C GLU A 120 8.19 4.16 -9.08
N TRP A 121 8.12 3.52 -10.25
CA TRP A 121 7.40 4.05 -11.40
C TRP A 121 5.96 3.60 -11.37
N ILE A 122 5.05 4.56 -11.24
CA ILE A 122 3.61 4.30 -11.16
C ILE A 122 2.97 4.72 -12.47
N ASP A 123 2.23 3.81 -13.12
CA ASP A 123 1.40 4.13 -14.28
C ASP A 123 0.14 4.90 -13.82
N ILE A 124 0.02 6.15 -14.27
CA ILE A 124 -1.07 7.04 -13.89
C ILE A 124 -2.14 7.19 -14.97
N ILE A 125 -2.02 6.49 -16.10
CA ILE A 125 -3.04 6.51 -17.17
C ILE A 125 -4.46 6.24 -16.64
N PRO A 126 -4.69 5.24 -15.76
CA PRO A 126 -6.02 5.03 -15.19
C PRO A 126 -6.54 6.24 -14.41
N LEU A 127 -5.66 6.92 -13.68
CA LEU A 127 -6.01 8.10 -12.88
C LEU A 127 -6.30 9.32 -13.78
N VAL A 128 -5.47 9.55 -14.79
CA VAL A 128 -5.68 10.61 -15.79
C VAL A 128 -7.03 10.42 -16.48
N LYS A 129 -7.31 9.20 -16.95
CA LYS A 129 -8.61 8.86 -17.55
C LYS A 129 -9.77 9.16 -16.63
N LEU A 130 -9.64 8.80 -15.35
CA LEU A 130 -10.66 9.04 -14.35
C LEU A 130 -10.88 10.54 -14.11
N TYR A 131 -9.80 11.30 -13.96
CA TYR A 131 -9.81 12.73 -13.69
C TYR A 131 -10.52 13.54 -14.79
N TYR A 132 -10.18 13.26 -16.05
CA TYR A 132 -10.81 13.93 -17.20
C TYR A 132 -12.11 13.25 -17.67
N ASN A 133 -12.62 12.26 -16.93
CA ASN A 133 -13.81 11.49 -17.28
C ASN A 133 -13.77 10.95 -18.72
N ARG A 134 -12.65 10.32 -19.09
CA ARG A 134 -12.41 9.73 -20.43
C ARG A 134 -12.27 8.22 -20.36
N LYS A 135 -12.88 7.53 -21.33
CA LYS A 135 -12.78 6.06 -21.44
C LYS A 135 -11.44 5.58 -21.98
N ASN A 136 -10.73 6.39 -22.78
CA ASN A 136 -9.51 6.01 -23.47
C ASN A 136 -8.42 7.09 -23.28
N ALA A 137 -7.16 6.66 -23.21
CA ALA A 137 -6.00 7.54 -23.28
C ALA A 137 -5.70 7.87 -24.74
N THR A 138 -6.35 8.89 -25.26
CA THR A 138 -6.11 9.44 -26.61
C THR A 138 -4.96 10.44 -26.56
N ASP A 139 -4.23 10.62 -27.66
CA ASP A 139 -3.08 11.53 -27.70
C ASP A 139 -3.49 12.96 -27.31
N LYS A 140 -4.64 13.45 -27.79
CA LYS A 140 -5.24 14.73 -27.38
C LYS A 140 -5.50 14.86 -25.86
N LEU A 141 -5.85 13.75 -25.20
CA LEU A 141 -6.02 13.74 -23.74
C LEU A 141 -4.67 13.85 -23.04
N LEU A 142 -3.65 13.14 -23.54
CA LEU A 142 -2.32 13.15 -22.94
C LEU A 142 -1.64 14.50 -23.15
N GLU A 143 -1.80 15.13 -24.31
CA GLU A 143 -1.35 16.50 -24.58
C GLU A 143 -2.02 17.51 -23.65
N GLN A 144 -3.34 17.40 -23.45
CA GLN A 144 -4.07 18.26 -22.51
C GLN A 144 -3.56 18.04 -21.08
N PHE A 145 -3.40 16.80 -20.65
CA PHE A 145 -2.89 16.47 -19.32
C PHE A 145 -1.46 16.98 -19.11
N GLU A 146 -0.58 16.80 -20.10
CA GLU A 146 0.80 17.28 -20.05
C GLU A 146 0.83 18.80 -19.85
N LYS A 147 0.02 19.54 -20.62
CA LYS A 147 -0.12 20.98 -20.45
C LYS A 147 -0.65 21.35 -19.06
N ASP A 148 -1.74 20.73 -18.62
CA ASP A 148 -2.35 21.04 -17.32
C ASP A 148 -1.42 20.69 -16.15
N TRP A 149 -0.57 19.67 -16.30
CA TRP A 149 0.47 19.33 -15.33
C TRP A 149 1.57 20.40 -15.26
N LEU A 150 2.08 20.83 -16.41
CA LEU A 150 3.13 21.86 -16.51
C LEU A 150 2.64 23.24 -16.05
N ASP A 151 1.35 23.54 -16.29
CA ASP A 151 0.70 24.77 -15.83
C ASP A 151 0.28 24.70 -14.33
N PHE A 152 0.63 23.62 -13.62
CA PHE A 152 0.25 23.35 -12.22
C PHE A 152 -1.28 23.31 -11.96
N ASN A 153 -2.09 23.12 -13.00
CA ASN A 153 -3.53 22.96 -12.89
C ASN A 153 -3.93 21.56 -12.40
N VAL A 154 -3.06 20.57 -12.61
CA VAL A 154 -3.23 19.18 -12.16
C VAL A 154 -1.99 18.69 -11.42
N SER A 155 -2.20 18.09 -10.25
CA SER A 155 -1.16 17.40 -9.46
C SER A 155 -1.49 15.92 -9.25
N TYR A 156 -0.48 15.13 -8.86
CA TYR A 156 -0.70 13.73 -8.52
C TYR A 156 -1.72 13.55 -7.39
N GLN A 157 -1.70 14.43 -6.38
CA GLN A 157 -2.66 14.36 -5.27
C GLN A 157 -4.09 14.57 -5.76
N GLN A 158 -4.33 15.52 -6.66
CA GLN A 158 -5.67 15.75 -7.22
C GLN A 158 -6.17 14.54 -8.03
N LEU A 159 -5.27 13.80 -8.69
CA LEU A 159 -5.61 12.55 -9.36
C LEU A 159 -6.08 11.47 -8.36
N LEU A 160 -5.40 11.35 -7.22
CA LEU A 160 -5.77 10.43 -6.14
C LEU A 160 -7.08 10.83 -5.46
N ASP A 161 -7.25 12.10 -5.13
CA ASP A 161 -8.47 12.63 -4.51
C ASP A 161 -9.69 12.32 -5.39
N LYS A 162 -9.54 12.46 -6.71
CA LYS A 162 -10.62 12.12 -7.65
C LYS A 162 -10.94 10.63 -7.67
N GLN A 163 -9.94 9.78 -7.50
CA GLN A 163 -10.15 8.34 -7.38
C GLN A 163 -10.89 7.98 -6.09
N GLU A 164 -10.51 8.59 -4.97
CA GLU A 164 -11.18 8.41 -3.69
C GLU A 164 -12.64 8.87 -3.75
N GLU A 165 -12.91 10.04 -4.32
CA GLU A 165 -14.27 10.56 -4.53
C GLU A 165 -15.15 9.55 -5.29
N VAL A 166 -14.64 8.99 -6.39
CA VAL A 166 -15.37 8.01 -7.20
C VAL A 166 -15.58 6.70 -6.43
N ASN A 167 -14.60 6.27 -5.64
CA ASN A 167 -14.74 5.06 -4.81
C ASN A 167 -15.79 5.26 -3.71
N LEU A 168 -15.78 6.41 -3.04
CA LEU A 168 -16.79 6.78 -2.03
C LEU A 168 -18.20 6.82 -2.62
N LEU A 169 -18.35 7.38 -3.83
CA LEU A 169 -19.62 7.39 -4.54
C LEU A 169 -20.10 5.96 -4.84
N LYS A 170 -19.23 5.07 -5.32
CA LYS A 170 -19.59 3.66 -5.57
C LYS A 170 -20.02 2.95 -4.29
N ILE A 171 -19.31 3.16 -3.18
CA ILE A 171 -19.67 2.58 -1.88
C ILE A 171 -21.06 3.09 -1.45
N LYS A 172 -21.32 4.39 -1.59
CA LYS A 172 -22.61 4.99 -1.28
C LYS A 172 -23.74 4.45 -2.16
N GLU A 173 -23.53 4.35 -3.47
CA GLU A 173 -24.51 3.79 -4.41
C GLU A 173 -24.83 2.31 -4.09
N GLN A 174 -23.82 1.52 -3.75
CA GLN A 174 -24.02 0.15 -3.28
C GLN A 174 -24.82 0.12 -1.98
N TYR A 175 -24.52 1.01 -1.04
CA TYR A 175 -25.23 1.13 0.21
C TYR A 175 -26.70 1.47 0.00
N ASP A 176 -27.00 2.50 -0.76
CA ASP A 176 -28.37 2.92 -1.05
C ASP A 176 -29.17 1.79 -1.74
N LYS A 177 -28.52 1.05 -2.63
CA LYS A 177 -29.11 -0.12 -3.29
C LYS A 177 -29.41 -1.26 -2.32
N HIS A 178 -28.48 -1.60 -1.43
CA HIS A 178 -28.69 -2.62 -0.41
C HIS A 178 -29.77 -2.20 0.58
N TYR A 179 -29.69 -0.97 1.08
CA TYR A 179 -30.64 -0.39 2.02
C TYR A 179 -32.06 -0.46 1.49
N LYS A 180 -32.31 0.06 0.27
CA LYS A 180 -33.64 0.06 -0.34
C LYS A 180 -34.22 -1.35 -0.44
N LYS A 181 -33.44 -2.31 -0.95
CA LYS A 181 -33.87 -3.71 -1.09
C LYS A 181 -34.20 -4.34 0.27
N LEU A 182 -33.37 -4.10 1.28
CA LEU A 182 -33.53 -4.67 2.61
C LEU A 182 -34.75 -4.08 3.33
N PHE A 183 -34.95 -2.77 3.21
CA PHE A 183 -36.11 -2.06 3.74
C PHE A 183 -37.41 -2.59 3.14
N GLU A 184 -37.48 -2.71 1.81
CA GLU A 184 -38.65 -3.26 1.10
C GLU A 184 -38.93 -4.73 1.45
N SER A 185 -37.89 -5.49 1.79
CA SER A 185 -38.00 -6.91 2.17
C SER A 185 -38.23 -7.15 3.66
N TYR A 186 -38.37 -6.09 4.46
CA TYR A 186 -38.49 -6.21 5.91
C TYR A 186 -39.73 -7.02 6.31
N SER A 187 -39.53 -7.97 7.21
CA SER A 187 -40.60 -8.76 7.83
C SER A 187 -40.31 -8.85 9.33
N PRO A 188 -41.19 -8.29 10.19
CA PRO A 188 -40.93 -8.24 11.63
C PRO A 188 -40.76 -9.64 12.24
N GLU A 189 -41.47 -10.63 11.70
CA GLU A 189 -41.40 -12.04 12.13
C GLU A 189 -40.03 -12.67 11.89
N LYS A 190 -39.32 -12.25 10.84
CA LYS A 190 -38.05 -12.88 10.39
C LYS A 190 -36.83 -12.00 10.61
N ALA A 191 -37.01 -10.69 10.81
CA ALA A 191 -35.95 -9.70 10.85
C ALA A 191 -34.92 -10.00 11.97
N ALA A 192 -35.39 -10.24 13.19
CA ALA A 192 -34.52 -10.50 14.34
C ALA A 192 -33.70 -11.80 14.17
N ALA A 193 -34.34 -12.87 13.69
CA ALA A 193 -33.69 -14.15 13.45
C ALA A 193 -32.63 -14.05 12.33
N ASN A 194 -32.97 -13.41 11.22
CA ASN A 194 -32.05 -13.18 10.10
C ASN A 194 -30.85 -12.34 10.51
N LEU A 195 -31.09 -11.24 11.23
CA LEU A 195 -30.04 -10.33 11.67
C LEU A 195 -29.09 -11.00 12.66
N ASN A 196 -29.64 -11.72 13.66
CA ASN A 196 -28.83 -12.48 14.60
C ASN A 196 -27.98 -13.55 13.92
N LYS A 197 -28.51 -14.23 12.90
CA LYS A 197 -27.73 -15.22 12.12
C LYS A 197 -26.54 -14.58 11.42
N VAL A 198 -26.74 -13.42 10.77
CA VAL A 198 -25.65 -12.70 10.08
C VAL A 198 -24.60 -12.21 11.07
N LEU A 199 -25.02 -11.58 12.18
CA LEU A 199 -24.10 -11.05 13.20
C LEU A 199 -23.30 -12.18 13.88
N LEU A 200 -23.95 -13.28 14.26
CA LEU A 200 -23.26 -14.44 14.84
C LEU A 200 -22.27 -15.07 13.85
N SER A 201 -22.63 -15.14 12.57
CA SER A 201 -21.71 -15.60 11.54
C SER A 201 -20.49 -14.67 11.44
N GLY A 202 -20.69 -13.35 11.46
CA GLY A 202 -19.59 -12.38 11.47
C GLY A 202 -18.68 -12.56 12.68
N ILE A 203 -19.24 -12.62 13.90
CA ILE A 203 -18.47 -12.77 15.15
C ILE A 203 -17.65 -14.07 15.18
N THR A 204 -18.18 -15.14 14.61
CA THR A 204 -17.53 -16.46 14.63
C THR A 204 -16.41 -16.59 13.60
N HIS A 205 -16.54 -15.96 12.44
CA HIS A 205 -15.59 -16.12 11.33
C HIS A 205 -14.56 -14.99 11.21
N THR A 206 -14.73 -13.87 11.92
CA THR A 206 -13.81 -12.71 11.86
C THR A 206 -12.93 -12.60 13.11
N LYS A 207 -11.83 -11.85 13.03
CA LYS A 207 -10.87 -11.64 14.13
C LYS A 207 -10.47 -10.16 14.22
N GLY A 208 -9.92 -9.77 15.38
CA GLY A 208 -9.42 -8.41 15.61
C GLY A 208 -10.51 -7.35 15.48
N THR A 209 -10.18 -6.25 14.81
CA THR A 209 -11.05 -5.08 14.62
C THR A 209 -12.36 -5.39 13.89
N GLU A 210 -12.35 -6.38 13.02
CA GLU A 210 -13.57 -6.81 12.31
C GLU A 210 -14.55 -7.51 13.25
N LYS A 211 -14.04 -8.33 14.18
CA LYS A 211 -14.87 -8.94 15.22
C LYS A 211 -15.47 -7.90 16.17
N GLU A 212 -14.68 -6.89 16.55
CA GLU A 212 -15.15 -5.78 17.37
C GLU A 212 -16.30 -5.01 16.70
N PHE A 213 -16.21 -4.78 15.39
CA PHE A 213 -17.29 -4.16 14.62
C PHE A 213 -18.60 -4.96 14.71
N PHE A 214 -18.56 -6.29 14.49
CA PHE A 214 -19.78 -7.11 14.60
C PHE A 214 -20.33 -7.17 16.04
N LEU A 215 -19.47 -7.13 17.06
CA LEU A 215 -19.89 -7.06 18.46
C LEU A 215 -20.59 -5.72 18.77
N GLN A 216 -20.07 -4.60 18.27
CA GLN A 216 -20.71 -3.29 18.42
C GLN A 216 -22.08 -3.24 17.76
N LEU A 217 -22.22 -3.80 16.54
CA LEU A 217 -23.51 -3.91 15.86
C LEU A 217 -24.49 -4.79 16.66
N GLN A 218 -24.03 -5.92 17.22
CA GLN A 218 -24.87 -6.77 18.06
C GLN A 218 -25.36 -6.03 19.31
N ASP A 219 -24.52 -5.23 19.95
CA ASP A 219 -24.93 -4.42 21.09
C ASP A 219 -25.91 -3.30 20.72
N LYS A 220 -25.77 -2.69 19.53
CA LYS A 220 -26.75 -1.72 19.00
C LYS A 220 -28.13 -2.35 18.85
N VAL A 221 -28.19 -3.56 18.27
CA VAL A 221 -29.45 -4.32 18.09
C VAL A 221 -30.08 -4.73 19.42
N LYS A 222 -29.29 -5.08 20.43
CA LYS A 222 -29.83 -5.46 21.75
C LYS A 222 -30.44 -4.28 22.52
N LYS A 223 -30.03 -3.05 22.22
CA LYS A 223 -30.41 -1.84 22.96
C LYS A 223 -31.54 -1.03 22.30
N GLN A 224 -31.93 -1.37 21.07
CA GLN A 224 -32.91 -0.63 20.29
C GLN A 224 -33.96 -1.57 19.71
N ASP A 225 -35.19 -1.09 19.57
CA ASP A 225 -36.23 -1.83 18.86
C ASP A 225 -35.85 -2.00 17.38
N LEU A 226 -36.06 -3.20 16.85
CA LEU A 226 -35.65 -3.54 15.50
C LEU A 226 -36.65 -3.00 14.46
N THR A 227 -36.53 -1.71 14.14
CA THR A 227 -37.32 -1.07 13.08
C THR A 227 -36.85 -1.49 11.68
N PRO A 228 -37.67 -1.30 10.63
CA PRO A 228 -37.26 -1.53 9.25
C PRO A 228 -36.01 -0.73 8.85
N GLU A 229 -35.91 0.52 9.31
CA GLU A 229 -34.76 1.40 9.06
C GLU A 229 -33.50 0.85 9.71
N LEU A 230 -33.57 0.45 10.98
CA LEU A 230 -32.42 -0.10 11.70
C LEU A 230 -31.97 -1.44 11.10
N TYR A 231 -32.92 -2.29 10.71
CA TYR A 231 -32.63 -3.55 10.02
C TYR A 231 -31.90 -3.33 8.70
N ALA A 232 -32.44 -2.43 7.85
CA ALA A 232 -31.87 -2.12 6.56
C ALA A 232 -30.50 -1.45 6.68
N ASP A 233 -30.34 -0.50 7.60
CA ASP A 233 -29.08 0.19 7.87
C ASP A 233 -27.96 -0.79 8.25
N ILE A 234 -28.21 -1.67 9.22
CA ILE A 234 -27.20 -2.59 9.73
C ILE A 234 -26.77 -3.58 8.63
N LEU A 235 -27.72 -4.18 7.93
CA LEU A 235 -27.40 -5.15 6.88
C LEU A 235 -26.78 -4.49 5.66
N ALA A 236 -27.24 -3.30 5.26
CA ALA A 236 -26.60 -2.54 4.17
C ALA A 236 -25.16 -2.23 4.54
N THR A 237 -24.90 -1.72 5.75
CA THR A 237 -23.55 -1.46 6.26
C THR A 237 -22.66 -2.69 6.22
N ILE A 238 -23.17 -3.87 6.63
CA ILE A 238 -22.41 -5.13 6.58
C ILE A 238 -22.11 -5.54 5.14
N LEU A 239 -23.06 -5.38 4.21
CA LEU A 239 -22.92 -5.80 2.81
C LEU A 239 -22.03 -4.86 1.99
N THR A 240 -21.96 -3.58 2.36
CA THR A 240 -21.20 -2.54 1.65
C THR A 240 -19.80 -2.35 2.20
N ARG A 241 -19.57 -2.82 3.42
CA ARG A 241 -18.22 -2.92 3.95
C ARG A 241 -17.47 -3.87 3.03
N GLU A 242 -16.37 -3.38 2.45
CA GLU A 242 -15.46 -4.21 1.67
C GLU A 242 -15.22 -5.49 2.47
N ARG A 243 -15.59 -6.64 1.90
CA ARG A 243 -14.84 -7.85 2.21
C ARG A 243 -13.44 -7.46 1.81
N SER A 244 -12.59 -7.20 2.79
CA SER A 244 -11.15 -7.13 2.54
C SER A 244 -10.80 -8.47 1.92
N ASP A 245 -10.80 -8.52 0.60
CA ASP A 245 -10.35 -9.67 -0.17
C ASP A 245 -8.86 -9.77 0.12
N THR A 246 -8.54 -10.43 1.23
CA THR A 246 -7.26 -11.05 1.45
C THR A 246 -7.14 -12.18 0.44
N HIS A 247 -6.63 -11.86 -0.74
CA HIS A 247 -6.03 -12.81 -1.67
C HIS A 247 -4.65 -12.34 -2.08
#